data_AF-A0AAC9TWJ0-F1
#
_entry.id   AF-A0AAC9TWJ0-F1
#
_cell.length_a   1.000
_cell.length_b   1.000
_cell.length_c   1.000
_cell.angle_alpha   90.00
_cell.angle_beta   90.00
_cell.angle_gamma   90.00
#
_symmetry.space_group_name_H-M   'P 1'
#
loop_
_entity.id
_entity.type
_entity.pdbx_description
1 polymer ?
#
loop_
_entity_poly.entity_id
_entity_poly.type
_entity_poly.pdbx_seq_one_letter_code
_entity_poly.pdbx_strand_id
1 'polypeptide(L)'
;MFNRNSIVVMIIFSLIITSCGSYFNPRYYYNKNKTSSGANTNESLPDDVVIEDEIIPEGEDPFKKGDWNDIGYNGFNGNEIKDWFLKVSFDNSNVPIYEFYKDNSKSWYNSDPSIVEYSFDASGDGNKAQGITITPMTVYKYEFKNPLVTIDSAYNQSDRMNRFLFYRIKGSAKVASIGVDLNNYLIAVDTHSKLVFAYAKITKTASAPVVGTPYPVEFKAVELFESKKKFYEYDPIGIVHADGKVTLYAEYQNEMRLNSTGYFPSIHDENRPIASYQGAGTSPYFNKNAADNKKEMKLTFTSIELRNIDSKSANRNAITGNVGWFGKVFNYALFGYDMKLDFYSSSSELHSFASFTSLNPSKIDQALKVNVGSTGSMSITSKEHSLLYDENDDITISMAVNLTKYDERSGDVLYEVHYPYAYSENDKIKIELKYNKGNNTFELASITDEYGNRVQSKTSNLTVNANSEAEISMTIDGMDGPNNEDNCGNGATGLNNQIELKIKFKFENIK
;
A
#
# COMPACT_ATOMS: atom_id res chain seq x y z
N MET A 1 11.83 64.61 -13.95
CA MET A 1 12.45 63.60 -13.06
C MET A 1 11.37 62.56 -12.77
N PHE A 2 11.33 61.49 -13.56
CA PHE A 2 10.41 60.36 -13.40
C PHE A 2 11.26 59.10 -13.17
N ASN A 3 10.81 58.26 -12.24
CA ASN A 3 11.63 57.23 -11.62
C ASN A 3 11.84 56.02 -12.54
N ARG A 4 13.06 55.48 -12.55
CA ARG A 4 13.57 54.47 -13.50
C ARG A 4 13.02 53.05 -13.28
N ASN A 5 12.07 52.87 -12.35
CA ASN A 5 11.42 51.60 -12.03
C ASN A 5 10.02 51.43 -12.66
N SER A 6 9.53 52.39 -13.44
CA SER A 6 8.23 52.27 -14.14
C SER A 6 8.34 51.85 -15.61
N ILE A 7 9.54 51.71 -16.17
CA ILE A 7 9.76 51.34 -17.58
C ILE A 7 9.83 49.82 -17.79
N VAL A 8 10.15 49.04 -16.74
CA VAL A 8 10.25 47.57 -16.85
C VAL A 8 8.87 46.88 -16.77
N VAL A 9 7.88 47.54 -16.17
CA VAL A 9 6.51 46.98 -16.03
C VAL A 9 5.68 47.12 -17.32
N MET A 10 6.09 47.95 -18.28
CA MET A 10 5.38 48.15 -19.55
C MET A 10 5.88 47.29 -20.73
N ILE A 11 6.91 46.45 -20.53
CA ILE A 11 7.47 45.58 -21.59
C ILE A 11 7.06 44.09 -21.43
N ILE A 12 6.51 43.68 -20.29
CA ILE A 12 6.07 42.29 -20.07
C ILE A 12 4.61 42.05 -20.46
N PHE A 13 3.83 43.11 -20.74
CA PHE A 13 2.41 43.01 -21.11
C PHE A 13 2.14 42.89 -22.63
N SER A 14 3.17 42.68 -23.46
CA SER A 14 3.06 42.84 -24.92
C SER A 14 3.21 41.57 -25.75
N LEU A 15 3.21 40.36 -25.17
CA LEU A 15 3.57 39.15 -25.92
C LEU A 15 2.62 37.95 -25.86
N ILE A 16 1.36 38.10 -25.46
CA ILE A 16 0.38 37.02 -25.67
C ILE A 16 -0.99 37.60 -26.05
N ILE A 17 -1.14 37.99 -27.32
CA ILE A 17 -2.41 37.83 -28.02
C ILE A 17 -2.09 37.24 -29.40
N THR A 18 -2.97 36.31 -29.81
CA THR A 18 -3.25 35.80 -31.16
C THR A 18 -2.36 34.68 -31.74
N SER A 19 -2.83 33.45 -31.57
CA SER A 19 -3.18 32.65 -32.74
C SER A 19 -4.64 32.19 -32.64
N CYS A 20 -5.40 32.47 -33.69
CA CYS A 20 -6.82 32.19 -33.81
C CYS A 20 -7.08 30.76 -34.29
N GLY A 21 -8.16 30.16 -33.76
CA GLY A 21 -9.16 29.47 -34.56
C GLY A 21 -8.96 27.98 -34.87
N SER A 22 -9.84 27.14 -34.33
CA SER A 22 -10.97 26.64 -35.15
C SER A 22 -12.05 26.00 -34.27
N TYR A 23 -13.29 26.29 -34.62
CA TYR A 23 -14.48 25.57 -34.21
C TYR A 23 -14.44 24.15 -34.79
N PHE A 24 -14.64 23.13 -33.96
CA PHE A 24 -15.22 21.86 -34.41
C PHE A 24 -16.02 21.20 -33.27
N ASN A 25 -17.28 20.89 -33.56
CA ASN A 25 -18.23 20.13 -32.73
C ASN A 25 -18.33 18.69 -33.30
N PRO A 26 -18.91 17.70 -32.60
CA PRO A 26 -18.30 16.42 -32.28
C PRO A 26 -18.74 15.29 -33.23
N ARG A 27 -18.29 14.06 -32.95
CA ARG A 27 -18.58 12.77 -33.60
C ARG A 27 -17.50 12.33 -34.58
N TYR A 28 -17.25 11.01 -34.55
CA TYR A 28 -16.18 10.25 -35.22
C TYR A 28 -14.84 10.36 -34.48
N TYR A 29 -14.36 9.40 -33.68
CA TYR A 29 -14.32 7.95 -33.88
C TYR A 29 -14.13 7.21 -32.54
N TYR A 30 -14.94 6.18 -32.29
CA TYR A 30 -14.50 4.99 -31.57
C TYR A 30 -13.62 4.17 -32.54
N ASN A 31 -12.46 3.67 -32.08
CA ASN A 31 -12.03 2.26 -32.10
C ASN A 31 -10.50 2.08 -32.23
N LYS A 32 -9.97 1.26 -31.30
CA LYS A 32 -8.79 0.37 -31.35
C LYS A 32 -7.33 0.90 -31.50
N ASN A 33 -6.59 0.70 -30.41
CA ASN A 33 -5.20 0.21 -30.26
C ASN A 33 -4.10 0.72 -31.20
N LYS A 34 -3.17 1.53 -30.67
CA LYS A 34 -1.75 1.14 -30.41
C LYS A 34 -0.95 2.33 -29.84
N THR A 35 -0.11 2.01 -28.87
CA THR A 35 0.96 2.78 -28.22
C THR A 35 1.69 3.80 -29.10
N SER A 36 1.76 5.06 -28.64
CA SER A 36 3.02 5.80 -28.40
C SER A 36 2.76 7.19 -27.81
N SER A 37 3.24 7.35 -26.58
CA SER A 37 3.89 8.53 -25.95
C SER A 37 3.48 9.96 -26.34
N GLY A 38 2.87 10.66 -25.37
CA GLY A 38 3.30 12.01 -25.01
C GLY A 38 2.24 13.12 -24.95
N ALA A 39 1.56 13.27 -23.80
CA ALA A 39 1.34 14.53 -23.07
C ALA A 39 0.47 14.23 -21.83
N ASN A 40 1.07 14.34 -20.64
CA ASN A 40 0.53 13.88 -19.36
C ASN A 40 -0.62 14.76 -18.83
N THR A 41 -1.83 14.21 -18.85
CA THR A 41 -2.79 14.23 -17.74
C THR A 41 -3.38 12.82 -17.65
N ASN A 42 -2.56 11.86 -17.20
CA ASN A 42 -2.94 10.44 -17.22
C ASN A 42 -3.87 10.14 -16.03
N GLU A 43 -5.16 10.42 -16.16
CA GLU A 43 -6.12 9.43 -15.65
C GLU A 43 -6.02 8.26 -16.62
N SER A 44 -5.47 7.13 -16.17
CA SER A 44 -5.48 5.92 -16.99
C SER A 44 -6.93 5.57 -17.30
N LEU A 45 -7.18 5.05 -18.50
CA LEU A 45 -8.48 4.46 -18.78
C LEU A 45 -8.80 3.41 -17.70
N PRO A 46 -10.05 3.34 -17.22
CA PRO A 46 -10.47 2.29 -16.30
C PRO A 46 -10.09 0.91 -16.85
N ASP A 47 -9.66 0.02 -15.96
CA ASP A 47 -9.33 -1.35 -16.34
C ASP A 47 -10.62 -2.10 -16.73
N ASP A 48 -10.49 -3.09 -17.63
CA ASP A 48 -11.61 -3.98 -17.95
C ASP A 48 -11.63 -5.12 -16.93
N VAL A 49 -12.79 -5.33 -16.32
CA VAL A 49 -13.01 -6.40 -15.34
C VAL A 49 -13.91 -7.43 -16.00
N VAL A 50 -13.31 -8.57 -16.38
CA VAL A 50 -14.06 -9.73 -16.89
C VAL A 50 -14.42 -10.61 -15.71
N ILE A 51 -15.41 -10.17 -14.91
CA ILE A 51 -16.05 -11.01 -13.90
C ILE A 51 -17.46 -11.31 -14.42
N GLU A 52 -17.67 -12.54 -14.87
CA GLU A 52 -18.99 -12.99 -15.27
C GLU A 52 -19.92 -13.04 -14.04
N ASP A 53 -21.20 -12.72 -14.25
CA ASP A 53 -22.20 -13.02 -13.23
C ASP A 53 -22.32 -14.53 -13.12
N GLU A 54 -22.05 -15.04 -11.92
CA GLU A 54 -22.24 -16.45 -11.62
C GLU A 54 -23.70 -16.83 -11.85
N ILE A 55 -23.90 -17.93 -12.59
CA ILE A 55 -25.22 -18.46 -12.89
C ILE A 55 -25.75 -19.13 -11.62
N ILE A 56 -26.36 -18.34 -10.75
CA ILE A 56 -26.98 -18.79 -9.51
C ILE A 56 -28.46 -19.09 -9.79
N PRO A 57 -29.01 -20.24 -9.33
CA PRO A 57 -30.44 -20.50 -9.43
C PRO A 57 -31.26 -19.35 -8.82
N GLU A 58 -32.37 -18.99 -9.45
CA GLU A 58 -33.18 -17.82 -9.03
C GLU A 58 -33.64 -17.89 -7.56
N GLY A 59 -33.86 -19.09 -7.02
CA GLY A 59 -34.22 -19.30 -5.59
C GLY A 59 -33.06 -19.18 -4.60
N GLU A 60 -31.85 -18.95 -5.09
CA GLU A 60 -30.60 -18.81 -4.33
C GLU A 60 -29.88 -17.48 -4.60
N ASP A 61 -30.31 -16.70 -5.61
CA ASP A 61 -29.70 -15.41 -5.94
C ASP A 61 -29.96 -14.38 -4.82
N PRO A 62 -28.91 -13.88 -4.13
CA PRO A 62 -29.06 -12.91 -3.05
C PRO A 62 -29.58 -11.54 -3.51
N PHE A 63 -29.55 -11.26 -4.82
CA PHE A 63 -30.17 -10.05 -5.40
C PHE A 63 -31.68 -10.21 -5.63
N LYS A 64 -32.21 -11.43 -5.49
CA LYS A 64 -33.65 -11.74 -5.64
C LYS A 64 -34.28 -12.24 -4.34
N LYS A 65 -33.47 -12.77 -3.41
CA LYS A 65 -33.92 -13.37 -2.15
C LYS A 65 -33.35 -12.63 -0.95
N GLY A 66 -34.21 -12.38 0.04
CA GLY A 66 -33.88 -11.72 1.29
C GLY A 66 -34.51 -10.34 1.43
N ASP A 67 -34.82 -9.95 2.66
CA ASP A 67 -35.55 -8.72 2.97
C ASP A 67 -34.76 -7.46 2.57
N TRP A 68 -33.43 -7.56 2.49
CA TRP A 68 -32.53 -6.47 2.07
C TRP A 68 -32.69 -6.05 0.61
N ASN A 69 -33.46 -6.79 -0.19
CA ASN A 69 -33.82 -6.41 -1.56
C ASN A 69 -35.07 -5.53 -1.64
N ASP A 70 -35.74 -5.23 -0.52
CA ASP A 70 -36.77 -4.21 -0.48
C ASP A 70 -36.10 -2.81 -0.47
N ILE A 71 -36.54 -1.92 -1.36
CA ILE A 71 -36.08 -0.53 -1.40
C ILE A 71 -36.40 0.22 -0.09
N GLY A 72 -37.44 -0.19 0.62
CA GLY A 72 -37.85 0.30 1.93
C GLY A 72 -37.19 -0.42 3.12
N TYR A 73 -36.31 -1.39 2.88
CA TYR A 73 -35.58 -2.10 3.93
C TYR A 73 -34.84 -1.10 4.84
N ASN A 74 -34.77 -1.43 6.13
CA ASN A 74 -34.25 -0.56 7.18
C ASN A 74 -35.05 0.75 7.41
N GLY A 75 -36.32 0.78 6.99
CA GLY A 75 -37.30 1.77 7.44
C GLY A 75 -37.36 3.07 6.65
N PHE A 76 -36.67 3.18 5.51
CA PHE A 76 -36.80 4.30 4.58
C PHE A 76 -36.51 3.91 3.13
N ASN A 77 -37.10 4.65 2.20
CA ASN A 77 -36.91 4.43 0.77
C ASN A 77 -35.50 4.90 0.38
N GLY A 78 -34.62 3.96 0.01
CA GLY A 78 -33.23 4.33 -0.29
C GLY A 78 -33.01 5.02 -1.62
N ASN A 79 -34.03 5.14 -2.48
CA ASN A 79 -33.95 6.07 -3.61
C ASN A 79 -33.77 7.53 -3.14
N GLU A 80 -34.18 7.87 -1.92
CA GLU A 80 -33.93 9.18 -1.34
C GLU A 80 -32.43 9.51 -1.25
N ILE A 81 -31.56 8.51 -1.04
CA ILE A 81 -30.10 8.70 -0.93
C ILE A 81 -29.52 9.33 -2.20
N LYS A 82 -30.15 9.07 -3.37
CA LYS A 82 -29.73 9.66 -4.64
C LYS A 82 -29.76 11.18 -4.62
N ASP A 83 -30.68 11.77 -3.86
CA ASP A 83 -30.87 13.21 -3.78
C ASP A 83 -30.07 13.84 -2.63
N TRP A 84 -29.46 13.03 -1.77
CA TRP A 84 -28.68 13.52 -0.63
C TRP A 84 -27.28 13.95 -1.07
N PHE A 85 -26.73 14.93 -0.38
CA PHE A 85 -25.37 15.41 -0.55
C PHE A 85 -24.46 14.74 0.48
N LEU A 86 -23.24 14.41 0.08
CA LEU A 86 -22.28 13.72 0.94
C LEU A 86 -21.27 14.71 1.51
N LYS A 87 -21.14 14.71 2.84
CA LYS A 87 -20.06 15.33 3.58
C LYS A 87 -19.01 14.29 3.95
N VAL A 88 -17.74 14.64 3.79
CA VAL A 88 -16.61 13.74 4.02
C VAL A 88 -15.54 14.45 4.83
N SER A 89 -15.12 13.83 5.92
CA SER A 89 -13.95 14.26 6.68
C SER A 89 -13.07 13.07 7.03
N PHE A 90 -11.85 13.33 7.49
CA PHE A 90 -10.90 12.31 7.94
C PHE A 90 -10.38 12.72 9.31
N ASP A 91 -10.42 11.78 10.25
CA ASP A 91 -9.87 11.99 11.59
C ASP A 91 -8.33 12.04 11.57
N ASN A 92 -7.71 12.22 12.74
CA ASN A 92 -6.25 12.30 12.86
C ASN A 92 -5.52 10.99 12.51
N SER A 93 -6.25 9.88 12.40
CA SER A 93 -5.75 8.57 11.98
C SER A 93 -6.18 8.21 10.55
N ASN A 94 -6.64 9.19 9.76
CA ASN A 94 -7.16 9.01 8.40
C ASN A 94 -8.39 8.11 8.28
N VAL A 95 -9.11 7.85 9.38
CA VAL A 95 -10.39 7.14 9.30
C VAL A 95 -11.42 8.11 8.73
N PRO A 96 -12.14 7.73 7.66
CA PRO A 96 -13.14 8.59 7.08
C PRO A 96 -14.36 8.74 8.00
N ILE A 97 -15.02 9.88 7.87
CA ILE A 97 -16.26 10.23 8.53
C ILE A 97 -17.21 10.68 7.43
N TYR A 98 -18.29 9.92 7.24
CA TYR A 98 -19.29 10.17 6.21
C TYR A 98 -20.60 10.62 6.85
N GLU A 99 -21.26 11.58 6.21
CA GLU A 99 -22.59 12.05 6.60
C GLU A 99 -23.32 12.50 5.35
N PHE A 100 -24.53 12.00 5.14
CA PHE A 100 -25.44 12.50 4.13
C PHE A 100 -26.34 13.58 4.70
N TYR A 101 -26.68 14.57 3.89
CA TYR A 101 -27.59 15.63 4.28
C TYR A 101 -28.46 16.08 3.10
N LYS A 102 -29.60 16.69 3.41
CA LYS A 102 -30.52 17.30 2.44
C LYS A 102 -30.28 18.81 2.42
N ASP A 103 -30.19 19.41 1.23
CA ASP A 103 -30.08 20.86 1.05
C ASP A 103 -30.81 21.29 -0.22
N ASN A 104 -31.94 21.97 -0.05
CA ASN A 104 -32.79 22.40 -1.17
C ASN A 104 -32.17 23.54 -2.01
N SER A 105 -31.07 24.13 -1.55
CA SER A 105 -30.34 25.17 -2.30
C SER A 105 -29.29 24.59 -3.25
N LYS A 106 -29.00 23.28 -3.13
CA LYS A 106 -27.99 22.58 -3.93
C LYS A 106 -28.64 21.63 -4.92
N SER A 107 -27.89 21.34 -5.97
CA SER A 107 -28.26 20.36 -6.99
C SER A 107 -27.06 19.54 -7.40
N TRP A 108 -27.31 18.28 -7.74
CA TRP A 108 -26.36 17.46 -8.48
C TRP A 108 -26.28 17.94 -9.94
N TYR A 109 -25.09 18.25 -10.42
CA TYR A 109 -24.83 18.61 -11.81
C TYR A 109 -24.34 17.38 -12.56
N ASN A 110 -24.95 17.05 -13.70
CA ASN A 110 -24.43 16.01 -14.57
C ASN A 110 -23.11 16.50 -15.19
N SER A 111 -21.98 16.03 -14.65
CA SER A 111 -20.64 16.46 -15.08
C SER A 111 -20.11 15.62 -16.22
N ASP A 112 -20.47 14.33 -16.29
CA ASP A 112 -20.18 13.48 -17.43
C ASP A 112 -21.29 12.44 -17.64
N PRO A 113 -22.17 12.64 -18.64
CA PRO A 113 -23.24 11.70 -18.95
C PRO A 113 -22.75 10.32 -19.42
N SER A 114 -21.55 10.23 -19.99
CA SER A 114 -21.03 8.99 -20.57
C SER A 114 -20.69 7.95 -19.52
N ILE A 115 -20.36 8.41 -18.31
CA ILE A 115 -20.04 7.58 -17.14
C ILE A 115 -21.02 7.79 -15.99
N VAL A 116 -22.21 8.36 -16.29
CA VAL A 116 -23.29 8.64 -15.32
C VAL A 116 -22.78 9.37 -14.05
N GLU A 117 -21.86 10.31 -14.26
CA GLU A 117 -21.23 11.11 -13.22
C GLU A 117 -22.02 12.37 -12.94
N TYR A 118 -22.29 12.58 -11.66
CA TYR A 118 -22.87 13.79 -11.12
C TYR A 118 -21.92 14.39 -10.10
N SER A 119 -21.87 15.71 -10.00
CA SER A 119 -21.04 16.40 -9.01
C SER A 119 -21.73 17.59 -8.37
N PHE A 120 -21.21 18.01 -7.22
CA PHE A 120 -21.56 19.29 -6.61
C PHE A 120 -20.34 19.89 -5.88
N ASP A 121 -20.37 21.21 -5.66
CA ASP A 121 -19.36 21.92 -4.88
C ASP A 121 -19.61 21.74 -3.38
N ALA A 122 -18.66 21.09 -2.72
CA ALA A 122 -18.67 20.80 -1.28
C ALA A 122 -17.68 21.67 -0.50
N SER A 123 -17.07 22.69 -1.12
CA SER A 123 -16.07 23.55 -0.49
C SER A 123 -16.57 24.25 0.78
N GLY A 124 -17.88 24.52 0.85
CA GLY A 124 -18.53 25.20 1.98
C GLY A 124 -19.02 24.30 3.12
N ASP A 125 -18.88 22.96 3.02
CA ASP A 125 -19.65 22.05 3.88
C ASP A 125 -18.92 21.62 5.16
N GLY A 126 -17.79 22.26 5.44
CA GLY A 126 -16.98 21.99 6.63
C GLY A 126 -16.23 20.66 6.57
N ASN A 127 -15.89 20.19 5.35
CA ASN A 127 -15.06 19.01 5.13
C ASN A 127 -13.62 19.25 5.61
N LYS A 128 -13.05 18.27 6.33
CA LYS A 128 -11.70 18.38 6.90
C LYS A 128 -10.89 17.10 6.74
N ALA A 129 -9.58 17.22 6.55
CA ALA A 129 -8.62 16.13 6.68
C ALA A 129 -7.65 16.45 7.80
N GLN A 130 -7.62 15.65 8.87
CA GLN A 130 -6.74 15.86 10.03
C GLN A 130 -6.82 17.30 10.60
N GLY A 131 -8.04 17.85 10.64
CA GLY A 131 -8.30 19.22 11.11
C GLY A 131 -8.08 20.33 10.07
N ILE A 132 -7.46 20.04 8.92
CA ILE A 132 -7.27 21.00 7.82
C ILE A 132 -8.51 21.01 6.92
N THR A 133 -9.06 22.19 6.64
CA THR A 133 -10.21 22.32 5.71
C THR A 133 -9.84 21.86 4.31
N ILE A 134 -10.72 21.07 3.68
CA ILE A 134 -10.59 20.67 2.29
C ILE A 134 -11.29 21.72 1.43
N THR A 135 -10.52 22.57 0.74
CA THR A 135 -11.05 23.62 -0.13
C THR A 135 -10.05 23.97 -1.26
N PRO A 136 -10.49 24.03 -2.53
CA PRO A 136 -11.82 23.66 -3.00
C PRO A 136 -12.08 22.15 -2.82
N MET A 137 -13.35 21.75 -2.84
CA MET A 137 -13.76 20.35 -2.80
C MET A 137 -14.97 20.10 -3.70
N THR A 138 -14.87 19.09 -4.53
CA THR A 138 -15.96 18.56 -5.36
C THR A 138 -16.22 17.12 -4.96
N VAL A 139 -17.49 16.80 -4.73
CA VAL A 139 -17.95 15.43 -4.53
C VAL A 139 -18.56 14.95 -5.84
N TYR A 140 -18.22 13.73 -6.23
CA TYR A 140 -18.75 13.04 -7.39
C TYR A 140 -19.57 11.84 -6.92
N LYS A 141 -20.69 11.61 -7.61
CA LYS A 141 -21.59 10.46 -7.46
C LYS A 141 -21.75 9.81 -8.83
N TYR A 142 -21.54 8.50 -8.89
CA TYR A 142 -21.79 7.70 -10.07
C TYR A 142 -22.98 6.78 -9.78
N GLU A 143 -24.02 6.89 -10.59
CA GLU A 143 -25.23 6.08 -10.40
C GLU A 143 -25.06 4.74 -11.12
N PHE A 144 -25.13 3.64 -10.37
CA PHE A 144 -25.23 2.28 -10.90
C PHE A 144 -24.02 1.75 -11.67
N LYS A 145 -22.92 2.51 -11.76
CA LYS A 145 -21.71 2.09 -12.47
C LYS A 145 -20.48 2.40 -11.64
N ASN A 146 -19.62 1.40 -11.48
CA ASN A 146 -18.35 1.58 -10.78
C ASN A 146 -17.41 2.39 -11.69
N PRO A 147 -16.98 3.60 -11.26
CA PRO A 147 -16.15 4.49 -12.07
C PRO A 147 -14.71 3.99 -12.30
N LEU A 148 -14.28 2.96 -11.55
CA LEU A 148 -12.95 2.35 -11.69
C LEU A 148 -12.92 1.17 -12.68
N VAL A 149 -14.07 0.85 -13.29
CA VAL A 149 -14.22 -0.23 -14.27
C VAL A 149 -14.75 0.35 -15.57
N THR A 150 -14.33 -0.24 -16.71
CA THR A 150 -14.83 0.15 -18.03
C THR A 150 -16.37 0.19 -18.06
N ILE A 151 -16.94 1.29 -18.57
CA ILE A 151 -18.37 1.58 -18.48
C ILE A 151 -19.26 0.62 -19.28
N ASP A 152 -18.72 0.07 -20.37
CA ASP A 152 -19.39 -0.86 -21.28
C ASP A 152 -19.06 -2.33 -20.97
N SER A 153 -18.33 -2.59 -19.88
CA SER A 153 -18.04 -3.96 -19.43
C SER A 153 -19.32 -4.69 -19.03
N ALA A 154 -19.36 -6.01 -19.19
CA ALA A 154 -20.49 -6.83 -18.73
C ALA A 154 -20.80 -6.60 -17.25
N TYR A 155 -19.76 -6.39 -16.43
CA TYR A 155 -19.88 -6.03 -15.02
C TYR A 155 -20.71 -4.75 -14.80
N ASN A 156 -20.37 -3.63 -15.45
CA ASN A 156 -21.08 -2.35 -15.28
C ASN A 156 -22.44 -2.32 -16.01
N GLN A 157 -22.73 -3.31 -16.85
CA GLN A 157 -24.02 -3.46 -17.53
C GLN A 157 -24.93 -4.48 -16.82
N SER A 158 -24.47 -5.12 -15.75
CA SER A 158 -25.26 -6.06 -14.96
C SER A 158 -26.40 -5.35 -14.22
N ASP A 159 -27.59 -5.96 -14.21
CA ASP A 159 -28.73 -5.46 -13.45
C ASP A 159 -28.45 -5.41 -11.94
N ARG A 160 -27.51 -6.21 -11.44
CA ARG A 160 -27.07 -6.17 -10.03
C ARG A 160 -26.50 -4.82 -9.65
N MET A 161 -25.92 -4.09 -10.60
CA MET A 161 -25.32 -2.78 -10.37
C MET A 161 -26.36 -1.66 -10.19
N ASN A 162 -27.60 -1.84 -10.62
CA ASN A 162 -28.71 -0.86 -10.60
C ASN A 162 -29.23 -0.46 -9.20
N ARG A 163 -28.46 -0.75 -8.15
CA ARG A 163 -28.74 -0.38 -6.76
C ARG A 163 -27.61 0.36 -6.07
N PHE A 164 -26.44 0.47 -6.69
CA PHE A 164 -25.27 1.05 -6.04
C PHE A 164 -25.02 2.49 -6.48
N LEU A 165 -24.67 3.34 -5.50
CA LEU A 165 -24.20 4.71 -5.72
C LEU A 165 -22.75 4.81 -5.28
N PHE A 166 -21.86 5.18 -6.20
CA PHE A 166 -20.42 5.27 -5.93
C PHE A 166 -20.02 6.71 -5.70
N TYR A 167 -19.18 6.95 -4.69
CA TYR A 167 -18.75 8.30 -4.33
C TYR A 167 -17.23 8.46 -4.44
N ARG A 168 -16.80 9.61 -4.96
CA ARG A 168 -15.41 10.06 -5.08
C ARG A 168 -15.33 11.53 -4.68
N ILE A 169 -14.17 11.96 -4.19
CA ILE A 169 -13.91 13.40 -3.95
C ILE A 169 -12.66 13.84 -4.71
N LYS A 170 -12.68 15.10 -5.12
CA LYS A 170 -11.50 15.84 -5.57
C LYS A 170 -11.40 17.11 -4.77
N GLY A 171 -10.25 17.41 -4.18
CA GLY A 171 -10.11 18.63 -3.40
C GLY A 171 -8.69 18.94 -2.99
N SER A 172 -8.52 19.95 -2.15
CA SER A 172 -7.20 20.37 -1.67
C SER A 172 -7.19 20.61 -0.18
N ALA A 173 -6.27 19.99 0.55
CA ALA A 173 -6.04 20.21 1.97
C ALA A 173 -4.67 20.87 2.14
N LYS A 174 -4.64 22.21 2.14
CA LYS A 174 -3.41 23.02 2.13
C LYS A 174 -3.41 24.08 3.23
N VAL A 175 -2.24 24.30 3.83
CA VAL A 175 -1.94 25.38 4.78
C VAL A 175 -0.76 26.17 4.23
N ALA A 176 -0.92 27.50 4.04
CA ALA A 176 0.12 28.37 3.48
C ALA A 176 0.72 27.88 2.14
N SER A 177 -0.14 27.35 1.24
CA SER A 177 0.23 26.74 -0.05
C SER A 177 1.00 25.42 0.05
N ILE A 178 1.13 24.84 1.24
CA ILE A 178 1.76 23.54 1.45
C ILE A 178 0.70 22.53 1.91
N GLY A 179 0.64 21.37 1.25
CA GLY A 179 -0.33 20.33 1.56
C GLY A 179 -0.52 19.37 0.40
N VAL A 180 -1.69 18.73 0.34
CA VAL A 180 -1.97 17.66 -0.62
C VAL A 180 -3.22 17.96 -1.44
N ASP A 181 -3.19 17.55 -2.71
CA ASP A 181 -4.38 17.46 -3.53
C ASP A 181 -4.94 16.04 -3.39
N LEU A 182 -6.24 15.97 -3.12
CA LEU A 182 -6.98 14.75 -2.85
C LEU A 182 -7.75 14.33 -4.10
N ASN A 183 -7.71 13.04 -4.39
CA ASN A 183 -8.50 12.42 -5.44
C ASN A 183 -8.90 11.01 -5.01
N ASN A 184 -9.83 10.93 -4.05
CA ASN A 184 -10.09 9.70 -3.32
C ASN A 184 -11.41 9.07 -3.77
N TYR A 185 -11.35 7.80 -4.15
CA TYR A 185 -12.53 6.95 -4.32
C TYR A 185 -12.93 6.41 -2.95
N LEU A 186 -14.16 6.69 -2.53
CA LEU A 186 -14.57 6.58 -1.13
C LEU A 186 -15.36 5.29 -0.87
N ILE A 187 -16.64 5.30 -1.22
CA ILE A 187 -17.60 4.27 -0.83
C ILE A 187 -18.62 4.00 -1.94
N ALA A 188 -19.15 2.79 -1.95
CA ALA A 188 -20.34 2.41 -2.69
C ALA A 188 -21.49 2.20 -1.69
N VAL A 189 -22.65 2.78 -1.94
CA VAL A 189 -23.84 2.64 -1.08
C VAL A 189 -24.91 1.85 -1.83
N ASP A 190 -25.40 0.78 -1.23
CA ASP A 190 -26.56 0.04 -1.74
C ASP A 190 -27.86 0.72 -1.30
N THR A 191 -28.67 1.18 -2.26
CA THR A 191 -29.94 1.86 -2.00
C THR A 191 -30.99 0.96 -1.35
N HIS A 192 -30.86 -0.36 -1.43
CA HIS A 192 -31.85 -1.27 -0.84
C HIS A 192 -31.44 -1.66 0.58
N SER A 193 -30.29 -2.33 0.75
CA SER A 193 -29.83 -2.77 2.08
C SER A 193 -29.38 -1.62 2.98
N LYS A 194 -29.05 -0.45 2.39
CA LYS A 194 -28.43 0.72 3.04
C LYS A 194 -26.98 0.48 3.49
N LEU A 195 -26.41 -0.67 3.13
CA LEU A 195 -25.04 -1.02 3.46
C LEU A 195 -24.05 -0.22 2.61
N VAL A 196 -22.89 0.04 3.22
CA VAL A 196 -21.79 0.80 2.65
C VAL A 196 -20.62 -0.15 2.41
N PHE A 197 -20.05 -0.12 1.22
CA PHE A 197 -18.96 -1.00 0.80
C PHE A 197 -17.76 -0.18 0.33
N ALA A 198 -16.56 -0.73 0.52
CA ALA A 198 -15.35 -0.22 -0.14
C ALA A 198 -15.22 -0.86 -1.53
N TYR A 199 -15.07 -0.03 -2.58
CA TYR A 199 -14.98 -0.51 -3.97
C TYR A 199 -13.63 -0.20 -4.64
N ALA A 200 -12.74 0.47 -3.92
CA ALA A 200 -11.45 0.93 -4.45
C ALA A 200 -10.31 0.47 -3.55
N LYS A 201 -9.23 -0.04 -4.17
CA LYS A 201 -7.94 -0.32 -3.53
C LYS A 201 -6.96 0.80 -3.85
N ILE A 202 -6.22 1.26 -2.84
CA ILE A 202 -5.10 2.19 -3.04
C ILE A 202 -3.94 1.40 -3.65
N THR A 203 -3.51 1.77 -4.86
CA THR A 203 -2.38 1.10 -5.55
C THR A 203 -1.09 1.88 -5.46
N LYS A 204 -1.18 3.17 -5.15
CA LYS A 204 -0.03 4.05 -5.04
C LYS A 204 -0.26 5.15 -4.04
N THR A 205 0.79 5.44 -3.29
CA THR A 205 0.85 6.55 -2.34
C THR A 205 1.98 7.51 -2.68
N ALA A 206 1.84 8.76 -2.27
CA ALA A 206 2.93 9.74 -2.24
C ALA A 206 3.14 10.25 -0.82
N SER A 207 4.33 10.79 -0.54
CA SER A 207 4.64 11.38 0.76
C SER A 207 4.15 12.83 0.81
N ALA A 208 3.41 13.21 1.85
CA ALA A 208 2.98 14.59 2.00
C ALA A 208 4.18 15.52 2.32
N PRO A 209 4.19 16.79 1.84
CA PRO A 209 5.35 17.67 1.98
C PRO A 209 5.66 18.16 3.40
N VAL A 210 4.72 18.06 4.34
CA VAL A 210 4.81 18.69 5.69
C VAL A 210 4.82 17.68 6.82
N VAL A 211 4.35 16.47 6.58
CA VAL A 211 4.28 15.38 7.55
C VAL A 211 4.45 14.11 6.74
N GLY A 212 5.43 13.25 7.05
CA GLY A 212 5.76 12.04 6.27
C GLY A 212 4.67 10.96 6.20
N THR A 213 3.40 11.31 6.45
CA THR A 213 2.25 10.45 6.30
C THR A 213 1.96 10.24 4.81
N PRO A 214 1.98 9.00 4.30
CA PRO A 214 1.64 8.72 2.93
C PRO A 214 0.16 9.03 2.67
N TYR A 215 -0.14 9.57 1.49
CA TYR A 215 -1.51 9.81 1.03
C TYR A 215 -1.77 9.08 -0.30
N PRO A 216 -3.01 8.64 -0.57
CA PRO A 216 -3.34 7.96 -1.81
C PRO A 216 -3.23 8.87 -3.02
N VAL A 217 -2.63 8.36 -4.11
CA VAL A 217 -2.56 9.08 -5.40
C VAL A 217 -3.09 8.25 -6.58
N GLU A 218 -3.29 6.94 -6.38
CA GLU A 218 -3.84 6.05 -7.39
C GLU A 218 -4.74 5.00 -6.75
N PHE A 219 -5.84 4.71 -7.44
CA PHE A 219 -6.84 3.74 -7.01
C PHE A 219 -7.20 2.84 -8.18
N LYS A 220 -7.51 1.58 -7.87
CA LYS A 220 -8.05 0.61 -8.81
C LYS A 220 -9.24 -0.12 -8.19
N ALA A 221 -10.09 -0.71 -9.04
CA ALA A 221 -11.25 -1.49 -8.59
C ALA A 221 -10.79 -2.68 -7.73
N VAL A 222 -11.48 -2.97 -6.62
CA VAL A 222 -11.11 -4.09 -5.72
C VAL A 222 -11.20 -5.44 -6.42
N GLU A 223 -12.05 -5.54 -7.44
CA GLU A 223 -12.22 -6.68 -8.34
C GLU A 223 -10.93 -7.17 -9.01
N LEU A 224 -9.93 -6.30 -9.14
CA LEU A 224 -8.65 -6.63 -9.78
C LEU A 224 -7.67 -7.31 -8.83
N PHE A 225 -8.02 -7.48 -7.56
CA PHE A 225 -7.08 -7.92 -6.53
C PHE A 225 -7.62 -9.13 -5.75
N GLU A 226 -6.68 -9.84 -5.13
CA GLU A 226 -6.95 -10.92 -4.18
C GLU A 226 -7.87 -11.99 -4.77
N SER A 227 -9.02 -12.27 -4.15
CA SER A 227 -9.98 -13.28 -4.61
C SER A 227 -10.79 -12.85 -5.83
N LYS A 228 -10.51 -11.66 -6.40
CA LYS A 228 -11.20 -11.08 -7.56
C LYS A 228 -12.73 -11.06 -7.37
N LYS A 229 -13.17 -10.97 -6.11
CA LYS A 229 -14.57 -10.82 -5.75
C LYS A 229 -15.07 -9.44 -6.12
N LYS A 230 -16.38 -9.35 -6.35
CA LYS A 230 -17.07 -8.09 -6.55
C LYS A 230 -17.07 -7.32 -5.23
N PHE A 231 -16.97 -5.99 -5.27
CA PHE A 231 -16.85 -5.17 -4.05
C PHE A 231 -17.97 -5.45 -3.03
N TYR A 232 -19.16 -5.80 -3.51
CA TYR A 232 -20.33 -6.06 -2.69
C TYR A 232 -20.32 -7.46 -2.06
N GLU A 233 -19.38 -8.34 -2.38
CA GLU A 233 -19.24 -9.67 -1.77
C GLU A 233 -18.37 -9.66 -0.51
N TYR A 234 -17.54 -8.62 -0.32
CA TYR A 234 -16.79 -8.39 0.91
C TYR A 234 -17.68 -7.84 2.03
N ASP A 235 -17.19 -7.89 3.27
CA ASP A 235 -17.94 -7.37 4.41
C ASP A 235 -18.22 -5.85 4.24
N PRO A 236 -19.47 -5.40 4.47
CA PRO A 236 -19.80 -3.99 4.44
C PRO A 236 -19.01 -3.23 5.51
N ILE A 237 -18.53 -2.05 5.18
CA ILE A 237 -17.77 -1.18 6.10
C ILE A 237 -18.69 -0.34 6.99
N GLY A 238 -19.97 -0.23 6.65
CA GLY A 238 -20.94 0.55 7.40
C GLY A 238 -22.36 0.47 6.89
N ILE A 239 -23.22 1.34 7.43
CA ILE A 239 -24.64 1.42 7.09
C ILE A 239 -25.17 2.86 7.18
N VAL A 240 -26.06 3.21 6.25
CA VAL A 240 -26.73 4.51 6.19
C VAL A 240 -28.04 4.48 6.99
N HIS A 241 -28.31 5.56 7.72
CA HIS A 241 -29.52 5.77 8.51
C HIS A 241 -30.49 6.71 7.79
N ALA A 242 -31.77 6.65 8.15
CA ALA A 242 -32.82 7.46 7.52
C ALA A 242 -32.62 8.98 7.69
N ASP A 243 -31.86 9.39 8.71
CA ASP A 243 -31.51 10.79 8.99
C ASP A 243 -30.25 11.27 8.23
N GLY A 244 -29.63 10.40 7.42
CA GLY A 244 -28.41 10.69 6.68
C GLY A 244 -27.12 10.34 7.42
N LYS A 245 -27.17 9.97 8.70
CA LYS A 245 -25.98 9.49 9.41
C LYS A 245 -25.43 8.23 8.76
N VAL A 246 -24.10 8.13 8.68
CA VAL A 246 -23.42 6.89 8.32
C VAL A 246 -22.72 6.32 9.55
N THR A 247 -23.02 5.07 9.88
CA THR A 247 -22.29 4.34 10.93
C THR A 247 -21.28 3.41 10.27
N LEU A 248 -20.01 3.74 10.39
CA LEU A 248 -18.92 2.83 10.03
C LEU A 248 -18.69 1.84 11.17
N TYR A 249 -18.50 0.57 10.83
CA TYR A 249 -18.30 -0.47 11.84
C TYR A 249 -16.91 -0.38 12.47
N ALA A 250 -16.82 -0.77 13.74
CA ALA A 250 -15.60 -0.64 14.53
C ALA A 250 -14.41 -1.42 13.94
N GLU A 251 -14.66 -2.58 13.33
CA GLU A 251 -13.66 -3.41 12.66
C GLU A 251 -12.95 -2.62 11.55
N TYR A 252 -13.71 -2.13 10.56
CA TYR A 252 -13.21 -1.25 9.51
C TYR A 252 -12.44 -0.04 10.07
N GLN A 253 -12.99 0.63 11.08
CA GLN A 253 -12.33 1.79 11.68
C GLN A 253 -10.97 1.41 12.31
N ASN A 254 -10.87 0.24 12.92
CA ASN A 254 -9.62 -0.24 13.52
C ASN A 254 -8.59 -0.62 12.46
N GLU A 255 -9.00 -1.29 11.38
CA GLU A 255 -8.13 -1.63 10.25
C GLU A 255 -7.57 -0.38 9.57
N MET A 256 -8.43 0.62 9.34
CA MET A 256 -8.00 1.92 8.82
C MET A 256 -7.00 2.62 9.75
N ARG A 257 -7.17 2.54 11.07
CA ARG A 257 -6.21 3.10 12.03
C ARG A 257 -4.87 2.37 12.01
N LEU A 258 -4.88 1.06 11.76
CA LEU A 258 -3.65 0.26 11.68
C LEU A 258 -2.87 0.54 10.40
N ASN A 259 -3.56 0.59 9.25
CA ASN A 259 -2.93 0.83 7.96
C ASN A 259 -3.90 1.43 6.92
N SER A 260 -4.20 2.72 7.03
CA SER A 260 -5.14 3.40 6.13
C SER A 260 -4.74 3.34 4.65
N THR A 261 -3.45 3.28 4.35
CA THR A 261 -2.93 3.23 2.97
C THR A 261 -2.88 1.84 2.36
N GLY A 262 -2.88 0.81 3.20
CA GLY A 262 -2.90 -0.59 2.77
C GLY A 262 -4.23 -1.29 3.02
N TYR A 263 -5.27 -0.56 3.42
CA TYR A 263 -6.59 -1.12 3.64
C TYR A 263 -7.11 -1.80 2.37
N PHE A 264 -7.67 -3.00 2.56
CA PHE A 264 -8.41 -3.74 1.55
C PHE A 264 -9.61 -4.42 2.23
N PRO A 265 -10.81 -4.40 1.62
CA PRO A 265 -11.97 -5.04 2.23
C PRO A 265 -11.78 -6.56 2.32
N SER A 266 -12.16 -7.15 3.45
CA SER A 266 -11.98 -8.57 3.73
C SER A 266 -13.31 -9.22 4.13
N ILE A 267 -13.31 -10.56 4.20
CA ILE A 267 -14.38 -11.35 4.82
C ILE A 267 -13.80 -11.87 6.12
N HIS A 268 -14.24 -11.34 7.26
CA HIS A 268 -13.61 -11.66 8.54
C HIS A 268 -14.09 -12.99 9.11
N ASP A 269 -15.38 -13.26 8.96
CA ASP A 269 -16.01 -14.52 9.36
C ASP A 269 -17.31 -14.70 8.57
N GLU A 270 -17.28 -15.70 7.69
CA GLU A 270 -18.34 -16.12 6.79
C GLU A 270 -19.59 -16.65 7.51
N ASN A 271 -19.50 -16.98 8.80
CA ASN A 271 -20.62 -17.48 9.61
C ASN A 271 -21.35 -16.39 10.38
N ARG A 272 -20.89 -15.12 10.31
CA ARG A 272 -21.56 -14.01 10.96
C ARG A 272 -22.95 -13.77 10.36
N PRO A 273 -23.88 -13.18 11.14
CA PRO A 273 -25.10 -12.64 10.57
C PRO A 273 -24.77 -11.54 9.56
N ILE A 274 -25.74 -11.23 8.71
CA ILE A 274 -25.63 -10.10 7.78
C ILE A 274 -25.45 -8.80 8.57
N ALA A 275 -24.55 -7.95 8.10
CA ALA A 275 -24.29 -6.66 8.72
C ALA A 275 -25.58 -5.83 8.86
N SER A 276 -25.74 -5.14 9.99
CA SER A 276 -26.97 -4.41 10.31
C SER A 276 -26.70 -3.25 11.27
N TYR A 277 -27.76 -2.53 11.67
CA TYR A 277 -27.65 -1.52 12.72
C TYR A 277 -27.15 -2.07 14.07
N GLN A 278 -27.21 -3.39 14.30
CA GLN A 278 -26.69 -4.01 15.52
C GLN A 278 -25.16 -4.22 15.49
N GLY A 279 -24.52 -4.17 14.32
CA GLY A 279 -23.08 -4.34 14.21
C GLY A 279 -22.60 -4.85 12.86
N ALA A 280 -21.28 -5.02 12.79
CA ALA A 280 -20.60 -5.62 11.65
C ALA A 280 -21.08 -7.05 11.40
N GLY A 281 -20.93 -7.52 10.17
CA GLY A 281 -21.36 -8.84 9.75
C GLY A 281 -21.01 -9.07 8.29
N THR A 282 -21.49 -10.17 7.72
CA THR A 282 -21.23 -10.50 6.32
C THR A 282 -22.05 -9.64 5.37
N SER A 283 -21.58 -9.53 4.13
CA SER A 283 -22.44 -9.04 3.06
C SER A 283 -23.62 -9.99 2.83
N PRO A 284 -24.83 -9.48 2.54
CA PRO A 284 -25.92 -10.31 2.06
C PRO A 284 -25.64 -10.95 0.68
N TYR A 285 -24.68 -10.40 -0.07
CA TYR A 285 -24.28 -10.89 -1.39
C TYR A 285 -23.04 -11.79 -1.34
N PHE A 286 -22.48 -12.03 -0.15
CA PHE A 286 -21.38 -12.97 -0.01
C PHE A 286 -21.83 -14.36 -0.46
N ASN A 287 -21.30 -14.82 -1.60
CA ASN A 287 -21.62 -16.14 -2.09
C ASN A 287 -20.80 -17.20 -1.33
N LYS A 288 -21.41 -17.78 -0.28
CA LYS A 288 -20.84 -18.90 0.50
C LYS A 288 -20.55 -20.14 -0.34
N ASN A 289 -21.23 -20.29 -1.47
CA ASN A 289 -21.10 -21.44 -2.37
C ASN A 289 -20.20 -21.14 -3.58
N ALA A 290 -19.84 -19.87 -3.83
CA ALA A 290 -18.72 -19.54 -4.71
C ALA A 290 -17.49 -20.02 -3.96
N ALA A 291 -17.00 -21.21 -4.31
CA ALA A 291 -15.79 -21.74 -3.74
C ALA A 291 -14.66 -20.74 -4.00
N ASP A 292 -14.36 -19.91 -3.01
CA ASP A 292 -13.08 -19.24 -2.90
C ASP A 292 -12.11 -20.37 -2.56
N ASN A 293 -11.68 -21.10 -3.60
CA ASN A 293 -10.71 -22.19 -3.47
C ASN A 293 -9.30 -21.66 -3.10
N LYS A 294 -9.22 -20.39 -2.69
CA LYS A 294 -8.01 -19.76 -2.23
C LYS A 294 -7.68 -20.28 -0.85
N LYS A 295 -6.58 -20.99 -0.79
CA LYS A 295 -5.96 -21.45 0.45
C LYS A 295 -5.18 -20.28 1.03
N GLU A 296 -5.04 -20.25 2.35
CA GLU A 296 -4.17 -19.29 3.01
C GLU A 296 -2.89 -19.99 3.51
N MET A 297 -1.77 -19.30 3.41
CA MET A 297 -0.52 -19.72 4.02
C MET A 297 0.05 -18.58 4.85
N LYS A 298 0.49 -18.90 6.06
CA LYS A 298 1.06 -17.94 7.00
C LYS A 298 2.53 -18.26 7.23
N LEU A 299 3.39 -17.25 7.05
CA LEU A 299 4.81 -17.26 7.39
C LEU A 299 5.02 -16.47 8.69
N THR A 300 5.77 -17.03 9.63
CA THR A 300 6.09 -16.38 10.91
C THR A 300 7.59 -16.39 11.15
N PHE A 301 8.21 -15.22 11.28
CA PHE A 301 9.60 -15.10 11.73
C PHE A 301 9.69 -15.21 13.25
N THR A 302 10.55 -16.08 13.76
CA THR A 302 10.68 -16.30 15.22
C THR A 302 11.89 -15.61 15.80
N SER A 303 13.00 -15.54 15.05
CA SER A 303 14.18 -14.76 15.44
C SER A 303 15.05 -14.40 14.25
N ILE A 304 15.72 -13.26 14.32
CA ILE A 304 16.84 -12.92 13.44
C ILE A 304 18.03 -12.57 14.32
N GLU A 305 19.15 -13.23 14.09
CA GLU A 305 20.36 -13.12 14.89
C GLU A 305 21.56 -12.77 14.02
N LEU A 306 22.36 -11.81 14.48
CA LEU A 306 23.62 -11.41 13.87
C LEU A 306 24.76 -11.76 14.82
N ARG A 307 25.55 -12.75 14.46
CA ARG A 307 26.82 -13.05 15.14
C ARG A 307 27.95 -12.29 14.48
N ASN A 308 28.63 -11.47 15.27
CA ASN A 308 29.83 -10.78 14.81
C ASN A 308 31.02 -11.72 14.98
N ILE A 309 31.64 -12.18 13.89
CA ILE A 309 32.78 -13.10 13.96
C ILE A 309 34.04 -12.30 14.29
N ASP A 310 34.33 -11.25 13.53
CA ASP A 310 35.57 -10.46 13.67
C ASP A 310 35.51 -9.03 13.08
N SER A 311 34.31 -8.49 12.88
CA SER A 311 34.09 -7.12 12.43
C SER A 311 34.17 -6.11 13.58
N LYS A 312 34.80 -4.97 13.34
CA LYS A 312 35.13 -3.96 14.37
C LYS A 312 34.75 -2.57 13.92
N SER A 313 34.29 -1.72 14.83
CA SER A 313 34.09 -0.29 14.58
C SER A 313 35.30 0.49 15.01
N ALA A 314 35.54 1.62 14.37
CA ALA A 314 36.58 2.55 14.76
C ALA A 314 36.03 3.96 14.91
N ASN A 315 36.68 4.74 15.77
CA ASN A 315 36.50 6.17 15.85
C ASN A 315 37.34 6.85 14.75
N ARG A 316 36.71 7.73 13.97
CA ARG A 316 37.34 8.41 12.83
C ARG A 316 37.31 9.93 12.98
N ASN A 317 38.47 10.54 12.84
CA ASN A 317 38.61 12.00 12.82
C ASN A 317 38.13 12.55 11.46
N ALA A 318 37.05 13.32 11.48
CA ALA A 318 36.60 14.10 10.32
C ALA A 318 37.44 15.39 10.23
N ILE A 319 38.70 15.30 9.84
CA ILE A 319 39.50 16.50 9.50
C ILE A 319 39.28 16.79 8.02
N THR A 320 38.82 18.00 7.74
CA THR A 320 38.55 18.58 6.42
C THR A 320 39.55 18.13 5.35
N GLY A 321 39.06 17.35 4.37
CA GLY A 321 39.71 17.15 3.09
C GLY A 321 40.76 16.03 2.98
N ASN A 322 41.15 15.36 4.07
CA ASN A 322 42.03 14.18 4.01
C ASN A 322 41.60 13.13 5.04
N VAL A 323 41.08 11.99 4.55
CA VAL A 323 40.76 10.79 5.34
C VAL A 323 42.10 10.16 5.75
N GLY A 324 42.41 10.05 7.04
CA GLY A 324 43.79 9.70 7.40
C GLY A 324 44.06 8.84 8.63
N TRP A 325 43.40 9.04 9.77
CA TRP A 325 43.84 8.35 11.00
C TRP A 325 42.69 7.74 11.80
N PHE A 326 42.78 6.43 12.04
CA PHE A 326 42.00 5.75 13.07
C PHE A 326 42.33 6.38 14.41
N GLY A 327 41.31 6.79 15.16
CA GLY A 327 41.47 7.10 16.58
C GLY A 327 41.57 5.79 17.36
N LYS A 328 40.41 5.33 17.86
CA LYS A 328 40.29 4.11 18.65
C LYS A 328 39.54 3.03 17.85
N VAL A 329 40.11 1.82 17.77
CA VAL A 329 39.38 0.63 17.28
C VAL A 329 38.66 -0.02 18.46
N PHE A 330 37.43 -0.44 18.23
CA PHE A 330 36.55 -1.05 19.21
C PHE A 330 36.34 -2.53 18.93
N ASN A 331 36.21 -3.34 19.99
CA ASN A 331 35.96 -4.77 19.88
C ASN A 331 34.47 -5.11 19.72
N TYR A 332 33.77 -4.29 18.94
CA TYR A 332 32.38 -4.46 18.53
C TYR A 332 32.19 -3.80 17.18
N ALA A 333 31.11 -4.16 16.48
CA ALA A 333 30.64 -3.43 15.32
C ALA A 333 29.23 -2.88 15.55
N LEU A 334 28.95 -1.75 14.92
CA LEU A 334 27.64 -1.10 14.89
C LEU A 334 26.95 -1.43 13.58
N PHE A 335 25.74 -1.96 13.62
CA PHE A 335 25.01 -2.38 12.42
C PHE A 335 23.65 -1.67 12.29
N GLY A 336 23.29 -1.38 11.06
CA GLY A 336 21.93 -1.12 10.60
C GLY A 336 21.55 -2.16 9.55
N TYR A 337 20.25 -2.41 9.39
CA TYR A 337 19.74 -3.46 8.51
C TYR A 337 18.42 -3.05 7.87
N ASP A 338 18.11 -3.65 6.73
CA ASP A 338 16.80 -3.60 6.10
C ASP A 338 16.53 -4.95 5.44
N MET A 339 15.77 -5.80 6.15
CA MET A 339 15.41 -7.13 5.71
C MET A 339 14.05 -7.06 5.04
N LYS A 340 13.98 -7.54 3.80
CA LYS A 340 12.76 -7.47 3.01
C LYS A 340 12.26 -8.86 2.63
N LEU A 341 10.95 -8.97 2.49
CA LEU A 341 10.24 -10.18 2.12
C LEU A 341 9.38 -9.90 0.88
N ASP A 342 9.39 -10.85 -0.04
CA ASP A 342 8.36 -11.03 -1.06
C ASP A 342 7.84 -12.47 -0.91
N PHE A 343 6.59 -12.61 -0.47
CA PHE A 343 5.94 -13.90 -0.25
C PHE A 343 4.74 -13.98 -1.18
N TYR A 344 4.86 -14.77 -2.24
CA TYR A 344 3.97 -14.68 -3.39
C TYR A 344 3.61 -16.03 -3.98
N SER A 345 2.56 -16.01 -4.78
CA SER A 345 2.08 -17.12 -5.60
C SER A 345 2.25 -16.78 -7.09
N SER A 346 2.25 -17.77 -7.98
CA SER A 346 2.32 -17.55 -9.43
C SER A 346 1.17 -16.71 -9.99
N SER A 347 0.04 -16.65 -9.30
CA SER A 347 -1.11 -15.81 -9.67
C SER A 347 -1.04 -14.38 -9.09
N SER A 348 -0.06 -14.09 -8.23
CA SER A 348 0.12 -12.76 -7.63
C SER A 348 0.54 -11.75 -8.71
N GLU A 349 -0.25 -10.70 -8.92
CA GLU A 349 -0.02 -9.72 -9.99
C GLU A 349 1.08 -8.67 -9.67
N LEU A 350 1.56 -8.61 -8.43
CA LEU A 350 2.63 -7.72 -7.99
C LEU A 350 3.64 -8.47 -7.10
N HIS A 351 4.88 -8.53 -7.56
CA HIS A 351 6.04 -9.03 -6.81
C HIS A 351 6.90 -7.84 -6.42
N SER A 352 6.93 -7.51 -5.13
CA SER A 352 7.80 -6.45 -4.63
C SER A 352 8.22 -6.72 -3.21
N PHE A 353 9.51 -6.51 -2.96
CA PHE A 353 10.08 -6.63 -1.63
C PHE A 353 9.54 -5.54 -0.70
N ALA A 354 8.93 -5.96 0.41
CA ALA A 354 8.54 -5.09 1.51
C ALA A 354 9.43 -5.35 2.74
N SER A 355 9.90 -4.28 3.39
CA SER A 355 10.66 -4.38 4.63
C SER A 355 9.79 -4.98 5.73
N PHE A 356 10.22 -6.10 6.32
CA PHE A 356 9.55 -6.70 7.48
C PHE A 356 10.30 -6.42 8.79
N THR A 357 11.58 -6.04 8.69
CA THR A 357 12.31 -5.40 9.77
C THR A 357 13.41 -4.49 9.23
N SER A 358 13.60 -3.34 9.87
CA SER A 358 14.65 -2.39 9.51
C SER A 358 15.14 -1.58 10.70
N LEU A 359 16.40 -1.18 10.63
CA LEU A 359 17.08 -0.31 11.57
C LEU A 359 18.06 0.57 10.79
N ASN A 360 17.74 1.85 10.66
CA ASN A 360 18.61 2.84 10.02
C ASN A 360 19.14 3.81 11.09
N PRO A 361 20.25 3.49 11.76
CA PRO A 361 20.73 4.30 12.87
C PRO A 361 21.31 5.63 12.38
N SER A 362 20.99 6.71 13.08
CA SER A 362 21.68 8.00 12.94
C SER A 362 22.66 8.26 14.08
N LYS A 363 22.47 7.55 15.20
CA LYS A 363 23.27 7.64 16.42
C LYS A 363 23.79 6.28 16.86
N ILE A 364 24.89 6.28 17.61
CA ILE A 364 25.58 5.05 18.06
C ILE A 364 24.67 4.18 18.93
N ASP A 365 23.89 4.80 19.80
CA ASP A 365 22.94 4.14 20.72
C ASP A 365 21.70 3.56 20.02
N GLN A 366 21.44 3.96 18.76
CA GLN A 366 20.38 3.40 17.93
C GLN A 366 20.85 2.17 17.14
N ALA A 367 22.16 2.03 16.89
CA ALA A 367 22.68 0.94 16.09
C ALA A 367 22.66 -0.39 16.85
N LEU A 368 22.54 -1.49 16.11
CA LEU A 368 22.74 -2.82 16.67
C LEU A 368 24.24 -3.00 16.97
N LYS A 369 24.61 -2.81 18.23
CA LYS A 369 25.98 -2.98 18.71
C LYS A 369 26.25 -4.43 19.08
N VAL A 370 27.15 -5.09 18.35
CA VAL A 370 27.50 -6.50 18.58
C VAL A 370 29.00 -6.64 18.82
N ASN A 371 29.38 -7.14 20.00
CA ASN A 371 30.77 -7.43 20.33
C ASN A 371 31.33 -8.54 19.45
N VAL A 372 32.63 -8.48 19.14
CA VAL A 372 33.33 -9.57 18.43
C VAL A 372 33.17 -10.89 19.18
N GLY A 373 32.83 -11.95 18.47
CA GLY A 373 32.53 -13.29 19.01
C GLY A 373 31.15 -13.43 19.66
N SER A 374 30.34 -12.37 19.68
CA SER A 374 29.00 -12.37 20.31
C SER A 374 27.89 -12.31 19.27
N THR A 375 26.66 -12.60 19.72
CA THR A 375 25.44 -12.52 18.92
C THR A 375 24.55 -11.40 19.42
N GLY A 376 24.02 -10.59 18.50
CA GLY A 376 22.95 -9.62 18.75
C GLY A 376 21.66 -10.05 18.06
N SER A 377 20.52 -9.86 18.72
CA SER A 377 19.21 -10.11 18.13
C SER A 377 18.71 -8.86 17.40
N MET A 378 18.24 -9.02 16.17
CA MET A 378 17.51 -7.97 15.46
C MET A 378 16.07 -7.91 15.96
N SER A 379 15.49 -6.71 16.01
CA SER A 379 14.06 -6.57 16.29
C SER A 379 13.26 -7.06 15.08
N ILE A 380 12.06 -7.59 15.29
CA ILE A 380 11.17 -7.99 14.21
C ILE A 380 9.91 -7.12 14.32
N THR A 381 9.73 -6.21 13.36
CA THR A 381 8.62 -5.25 13.38
C THR A 381 7.32 -5.91 12.89
N SER A 382 7.40 -6.70 11.82
CA SER A 382 6.31 -7.54 11.32
C SER A 382 6.69 -9.01 11.46
N LYS A 383 6.04 -9.71 12.38
CA LYS A 383 6.35 -11.10 12.69
C LYS A 383 5.65 -12.09 11.77
N GLU A 384 4.45 -11.74 11.31
CA GLU A 384 3.54 -12.64 10.60
C GLU A 384 3.20 -12.07 9.23
N HIS A 385 3.15 -12.94 8.22
CA HIS A 385 2.85 -12.60 6.83
C HIS A 385 1.95 -13.66 6.24
N SER A 386 0.82 -13.27 5.66
CA SER A 386 -0.13 -14.19 5.03
C SER A 386 -0.09 -14.07 3.51
N LEU A 387 -0.37 -15.19 2.83
CA LEU A 387 -0.52 -15.31 1.39
C LEU A 387 -1.78 -16.10 1.07
N LEU A 388 -2.67 -15.50 0.28
CA LEU A 388 -3.77 -16.22 -0.38
C LEU A 388 -3.28 -16.76 -1.72
N TYR A 389 -3.59 -18.02 -2.03
CA TYR A 389 -3.12 -18.69 -3.24
C TYR A 389 -4.15 -19.70 -3.77
N ASP A 390 -4.17 -19.90 -5.08
CA ASP A 390 -5.00 -20.93 -5.70
C ASP A 390 -4.31 -22.30 -5.58
N GLU A 391 -5.08 -23.39 -5.54
CA GLU A 391 -4.54 -24.75 -5.36
C GLU A 391 -3.42 -25.11 -6.37
N ASN A 392 -3.50 -24.56 -7.58
CA ASN A 392 -2.55 -24.80 -8.66
C ASN A 392 -1.37 -23.82 -8.71
N ASP A 393 -1.29 -22.84 -7.81
CA ASP A 393 -0.22 -21.84 -7.81
C ASP A 393 1.13 -22.34 -7.29
N ASP A 394 2.20 -21.96 -7.96
CA ASP A 394 3.56 -22.10 -7.41
C ASP A 394 3.79 -21.01 -6.37
N ILE A 395 4.26 -21.39 -5.18
CA ILE A 395 4.46 -20.45 -4.06
C ILE A 395 5.96 -20.31 -3.80
N THR A 396 6.39 -19.05 -3.64
CA THR A 396 7.79 -18.70 -3.39
C THR A 396 7.90 -17.73 -2.22
N ILE A 397 8.87 -17.98 -1.35
CA ILE A 397 9.36 -17.03 -0.35
C ILE A 397 10.69 -16.50 -0.85
N SER A 398 10.77 -15.19 -1.11
CA SER A 398 12.01 -14.50 -1.44
C SER A 398 12.34 -13.52 -0.32
N MET A 399 13.55 -13.60 0.23
CA MET A 399 14.03 -12.71 1.28
C MET A 399 15.29 -11.99 0.81
N ALA A 400 15.29 -10.66 0.91
CA ALA A 400 16.46 -9.84 0.61
C ALA A 400 17.14 -9.39 1.91
N VAL A 401 18.47 -9.44 1.91
CA VAL A 401 19.32 -9.05 3.03
C VAL A 401 20.04 -7.76 2.68
N ASN A 402 19.71 -6.65 3.35
CA ASN A 402 20.53 -5.44 3.33
C ASN A 402 21.10 -5.20 4.73
N LEU A 403 22.42 -5.07 4.80
CA LEU A 403 23.12 -4.92 6.05
C LEU A 403 24.27 -3.94 5.88
N THR A 404 24.31 -2.95 6.78
CA THR A 404 25.28 -1.88 6.78
C THR A 404 25.99 -1.84 8.12
N LYS A 405 27.31 -1.84 8.10
CA LYS A 405 28.15 -1.55 9.25
C LYS A 405 28.48 -0.06 9.29
N TYR A 406 28.59 0.49 10.49
CA TYR A 406 28.99 1.87 10.74
C TYR A 406 30.21 1.97 11.65
N ASP A 407 30.86 3.13 11.59
CA ASP A 407 31.93 3.57 12.48
C ASP A 407 31.49 4.78 13.30
N GLU A 408 32.29 5.15 14.29
CA GLU A 408 31.99 6.27 15.20
C GLU A 408 32.71 7.54 14.75
N ARG A 409 32.05 8.69 14.88
CA ARG A 409 32.66 10.00 14.62
C ARG A 409 33.49 10.47 15.83
N SER A 410 34.64 11.09 15.56
CA SER A 410 35.46 11.76 16.58
C SER A 410 35.20 13.27 16.64
N GLY A 411 35.14 13.84 17.85
CA GLY A 411 34.96 15.28 18.11
C GLY A 411 33.75 15.55 19.01
N ASP A 412 33.88 16.51 19.93
CA ASP A 412 32.97 16.73 21.05
C ASP A 412 31.47 16.85 20.66
N VAL A 413 30.64 16.22 21.49
CA VAL A 413 29.16 16.31 21.63
C VAL A 413 28.26 15.53 20.64
N LEU A 414 28.77 14.88 19.59
CA LEU A 414 27.90 14.18 18.62
C LEU A 414 28.10 12.65 18.61
N TYR A 415 27.20 11.92 19.29
CA TYR A 415 27.08 10.45 19.29
C TYR A 415 26.52 9.90 17.96
N GLU A 416 27.11 10.27 16.83
CA GLU A 416 26.64 9.92 15.48
C GLU A 416 27.34 8.68 14.92
N VAL A 417 26.61 7.89 14.13
CA VAL A 417 27.23 6.89 13.25
C VAL A 417 27.73 7.54 11.96
N HIS A 418 28.84 7.06 11.42
CA HIS A 418 29.45 7.60 10.20
C HIS A 418 30.12 6.50 9.37
N TYR A 419 30.47 6.79 8.12
CA TYR A 419 31.13 5.86 7.20
C TYR A 419 30.37 4.52 7.02
N PRO A 420 29.14 4.56 6.47
CA PRO A 420 28.38 3.34 6.20
C PRO A 420 29.15 2.43 5.23
N TYR A 421 29.25 1.15 5.60
CA TYR A 421 29.82 0.09 4.80
C TYR A 421 28.77 -1.00 4.56
N ALA A 422 28.34 -1.19 3.33
CA ALA A 422 27.36 -2.21 2.99
C ALA A 422 28.02 -3.60 2.90
N TYR A 423 27.62 -4.52 3.78
CA TYR A 423 27.82 -5.95 3.59
C TYR A 423 26.94 -6.46 2.45
N SER A 424 25.73 -5.90 2.36
CA SER A 424 24.81 -6.09 1.26
C SER A 424 23.89 -4.87 1.16
N GLU A 425 23.60 -4.45 -0.07
CA GLU A 425 22.71 -3.33 -0.40
C GLU A 425 21.96 -3.65 -1.70
N ASN A 426 20.88 -2.91 -1.95
CA ASN A 426 20.07 -3.05 -3.16
C ASN A 426 19.64 -4.50 -3.42
N ASP A 427 19.36 -5.22 -2.33
CA ASP A 427 18.85 -6.59 -2.33
C ASP A 427 19.80 -7.61 -2.97
N LYS A 428 21.10 -7.31 -3.11
CA LYS A 428 22.07 -8.16 -3.84
C LYS A 428 22.34 -9.53 -3.21
N ILE A 429 22.02 -9.72 -1.93
CA ILE A 429 22.00 -11.04 -1.29
C ILE A 429 20.54 -11.44 -1.06
N LYS A 430 20.14 -12.56 -1.67
CA LYS A 430 18.75 -13.07 -1.65
C LYS A 430 18.70 -14.52 -1.23
N ILE A 431 17.65 -14.90 -0.51
CA ILE A 431 17.31 -16.28 -0.18
C ILE A 431 15.98 -16.59 -0.86
N GLU A 432 15.89 -17.70 -1.59
CA GLU A 432 14.66 -18.14 -2.24
C GLU A 432 14.28 -19.54 -1.75
N LEU A 433 13.05 -19.72 -1.29
CA LEU A 433 12.43 -21.01 -1.00
C LEU A 433 11.23 -21.23 -1.90
N LYS A 434 11.05 -22.47 -2.38
CA LYS A 434 9.91 -22.88 -3.19
C LYS A 434 9.06 -23.89 -2.46
N TYR A 435 7.75 -23.73 -2.56
CA TYR A 435 6.81 -24.64 -1.94
C TYR A 435 6.64 -25.90 -2.78
N ASN A 436 6.87 -27.06 -2.17
CA ASN A 436 6.60 -28.37 -2.74
C ASN A 436 5.23 -28.86 -2.23
N LYS A 437 4.24 -28.83 -3.12
CA LYS A 437 2.86 -29.25 -2.83
C LYS A 437 2.72 -30.74 -2.53
N GLY A 438 3.54 -31.59 -3.16
CA GLY A 438 3.48 -33.03 -2.99
C GLY A 438 3.84 -33.46 -1.57
N ASN A 439 4.77 -32.73 -0.95
CA ASN A 439 5.27 -33.02 0.39
C ASN A 439 4.75 -32.06 1.46
N ASN A 440 4.07 -30.97 1.07
CA ASN A 440 3.67 -29.88 1.97
C ASN A 440 4.87 -29.29 2.73
N THR A 441 5.91 -28.90 1.98
CA THR A 441 7.17 -28.37 2.52
C THR A 441 7.68 -27.19 1.72
N PHE A 442 8.38 -26.26 2.36
CA PHE A 442 9.28 -25.37 1.61
C PHE A 442 10.66 -25.99 1.46
N GLU A 443 11.24 -25.84 0.29
CA GLU A 443 12.59 -26.28 -0.02
C GLU A 443 13.44 -25.07 -0.40
N LEU A 444 14.66 -25.00 0.14
CA LEU A 444 15.61 -23.97 -0.23
C LEU A 444 15.99 -24.12 -1.71
N ALA A 445 15.60 -23.15 -2.53
CA ALA A 445 15.89 -23.13 -3.96
C ALA A 445 17.24 -22.48 -4.23
N SER A 446 17.53 -21.34 -3.60
CA SER A 446 18.83 -20.67 -3.77
C SER A 446 19.16 -19.71 -2.63
N ILE A 447 20.46 -19.44 -2.48
CA ILE A 447 20.98 -18.26 -1.79
C ILE A 447 21.91 -17.57 -2.78
N THR A 448 21.47 -16.45 -3.31
CA THR A 448 22.14 -15.68 -4.36
C THR A 448 23.01 -14.60 -3.73
N ASP A 449 24.21 -14.43 -4.30
CA ASP A 449 25.15 -13.36 -3.98
C ASP A 449 25.56 -12.69 -5.28
N GLU A 450 24.95 -11.54 -5.59
CA GLU A 450 25.24 -10.81 -6.83
C GLU A 450 26.62 -10.15 -6.83
N TYR A 451 27.31 -10.07 -5.69
CA TYR A 451 28.73 -9.69 -5.63
C TYR A 451 29.65 -10.84 -6.04
N GLY A 452 29.17 -12.08 -5.94
CA GLY A 452 29.86 -13.31 -6.32
C GLY A 452 30.91 -13.81 -5.32
N ASN A 453 31.21 -13.05 -4.27
CA ASN A 453 32.29 -13.34 -3.33
C ASN A 453 32.05 -12.88 -1.89
N ARG A 454 30.86 -12.42 -1.52
CA ARG A 454 30.52 -11.98 -0.16
C ARG A 454 30.05 -13.14 0.71
N VAL A 455 29.23 -14.03 0.19
CA VAL A 455 28.69 -15.18 0.94
C VAL A 455 29.72 -16.32 0.94
N GLN A 456 30.42 -16.50 2.07
CA GLN A 456 31.50 -17.49 2.21
C GLN A 456 30.98 -18.89 2.56
N SER A 457 29.95 -18.94 3.39
CA SER A 457 29.31 -20.17 3.81
C SER A 457 27.81 -19.94 3.93
N LYS A 458 27.01 -20.96 3.68
CA LYS A 458 25.55 -20.86 3.71
C LYS A 458 24.91 -22.22 3.90
N THR A 459 23.69 -22.24 4.45
CA THR A 459 22.83 -23.41 4.44
C THR A 459 22.72 -23.92 3.00
N SER A 460 23.18 -25.15 2.75
CA SER A 460 23.24 -25.72 1.39
C SER A 460 21.93 -26.39 0.98
N ASN A 461 21.23 -27.01 1.93
CA ASN A 461 19.92 -27.63 1.75
C ASN A 461 19.07 -27.34 2.98
N LEU A 462 17.78 -27.09 2.78
CA LEU A 462 16.80 -26.96 3.85
C LEU A 462 15.44 -27.42 3.34
N THR A 463 14.77 -28.24 4.14
CA THR A 463 13.37 -28.59 3.95
C THR A 463 12.62 -28.18 5.21
N VAL A 464 11.63 -27.30 5.04
CA VAL A 464 10.78 -26.78 6.12
C VAL A 464 9.46 -27.53 6.06
N ASN A 465 9.08 -28.18 7.16
CA ASN A 465 7.77 -28.81 7.29
C ASN A 465 6.77 -27.82 7.88
N ALA A 466 5.50 -27.94 7.51
CA ALA A 466 4.43 -27.12 8.09
C ALA A 466 4.44 -27.20 9.62
N ASN A 467 4.23 -26.05 10.27
CA ASN A 467 4.27 -25.84 11.73
C ASN A 467 5.62 -26.13 12.41
N SER A 468 6.68 -26.46 11.67
CA SER A 468 8.01 -26.69 12.21
C SER A 468 8.89 -25.45 12.03
N GLU A 469 9.67 -25.11 13.05
CA GLU A 469 10.66 -24.04 12.95
C GLU A 469 11.87 -24.52 12.12
N ALA A 470 12.33 -23.66 11.22
CA ALA A 470 13.52 -23.83 10.41
C ALA A 470 14.48 -22.66 10.60
N GLU A 471 15.78 -22.93 10.37
CA GLU A 471 16.85 -21.94 10.45
C GLU A 471 17.62 -21.90 9.12
N ILE A 472 17.83 -20.70 8.59
CA ILE A 472 18.78 -20.42 7.51
C ILE A 472 19.94 -19.64 8.11
N SER A 473 21.16 -20.09 7.83
CA SER A 473 22.39 -19.45 8.28
C SER A 473 23.29 -19.12 7.09
N MET A 474 23.93 -17.95 7.10
CA MET A 474 24.97 -17.60 6.14
C MET A 474 26.07 -16.75 6.76
N THR A 475 27.31 -17.01 6.36
CA THR A 475 28.47 -16.17 6.67
C THR A 475 28.70 -15.19 5.54
N ILE A 476 28.69 -13.89 5.85
CA ILE A 476 28.91 -12.80 4.90
C ILE A 476 30.22 -12.11 5.26
N ASP A 477 31.09 -11.96 4.27
CA ASP A 477 32.37 -11.28 4.38
C ASP A 477 32.26 -9.86 3.85
N GLY A 478 32.70 -8.89 4.65
CA GLY A 478 32.82 -7.51 4.23
C GLY A 478 34.01 -7.27 3.28
N MET A 479 34.75 -8.29 2.83
CA MET A 479 35.76 -8.24 1.75
C MET A 479 36.88 -7.22 1.92
N ASP A 480 37.17 -6.86 3.18
CA ASP A 480 38.27 -5.99 3.60
C ASP A 480 39.49 -6.77 4.13
N GLY A 481 39.57 -8.07 3.80
CA GLY A 481 40.69 -8.93 4.16
C GLY A 481 42.04 -8.44 3.62
N PRO A 482 43.17 -9.03 4.08
CA PRO A 482 44.54 -8.55 3.86
C PRO A 482 45.02 -8.50 2.38
N ASN A 483 44.17 -8.84 1.41
CA ASN A 483 44.50 -8.93 0.00
C ASN A 483 43.91 -7.80 -0.86
N ASN A 484 43.28 -6.78 -0.26
CA ASN A 484 42.56 -5.71 -0.98
C ASN A 484 43.13 -4.31 -0.70
N GLU A 485 44.45 -4.20 -0.58
CA GLU A 485 45.17 -2.95 -0.25
C GLU A 485 45.01 -1.84 -1.32
N ASP A 486 44.61 -2.18 -2.55
CA ASP A 486 44.67 -1.24 -3.70
C ASP A 486 43.31 -0.72 -4.21
N ASN A 487 42.17 -1.20 -3.70
CA ASN A 487 40.82 -0.77 -4.14
C ASN A 487 40.01 -0.20 -2.97
N CYS A 488 40.44 0.98 -2.50
CA CYS A 488 39.75 1.73 -1.45
C CYS A 488 38.36 2.21 -1.93
N GLY A 489 37.30 1.49 -1.56
CA GLY A 489 35.99 2.11 -1.38
C GLY A 489 36.05 3.15 -0.24
N ASN A 490 35.09 4.06 -0.17
CA ASN A 490 35.07 5.20 0.78
C ASN A 490 34.93 4.84 2.29
N GLY A 491 35.30 3.63 2.74
CA GLY A 491 35.34 3.19 4.15
C GLY A 491 36.70 2.57 4.47
N ALA A 492 37.28 2.81 5.65
CA ALA A 492 38.65 2.30 5.90
C ALA A 492 38.75 0.81 6.19
N THR A 493 39.92 0.36 5.79
CA THR A 493 40.46 -0.96 5.54
C THR A 493 40.58 -1.82 6.80
N GLY A 494 40.19 -3.10 6.67
CA GLY A 494 40.55 -4.20 7.59
C GLY A 494 39.61 -4.46 8.77
N LEU A 495 38.49 -3.75 8.89
CA LEU A 495 37.55 -3.90 10.02
C LEU A 495 36.17 -4.41 9.63
N ASN A 496 35.93 -4.63 8.34
CA ASN A 496 34.69 -5.16 7.78
C ASN A 496 34.89 -6.63 7.39
N ASN A 497 35.16 -7.48 8.38
CA ASN A 497 35.45 -8.89 8.15
C ASN A 497 34.15 -9.71 8.12
N GLN A 498 34.07 -10.81 8.85
CA GLN A 498 32.99 -11.77 8.76
C GLN A 498 31.92 -11.57 9.83
N ILE A 499 30.70 -11.85 9.40
CA ILE A 499 29.52 -11.97 10.25
C ILE A 499 28.78 -13.25 9.88
N GLU A 500 27.97 -13.76 10.79
CA GLU A 500 27.01 -14.83 10.54
C GLU A 500 25.60 -14.30 10.81
N LEU A 501 24.73 -14.43 9.81
CA LEU A 501 23.31 -14.08 9.90
C LEU A 501 22.49 -15.37 9.99
N LYS A 502 21.62 -15.44 11.00
CA LYS A 502 20.68 -16.55 11.19
C LYS A 502 19.24 -16.03 11.18
N ILE A 503 18.39 -16.68 10.40
CA ILE A 503 16.98 -16.34 10.26
C ILE A 503 16.17 -17.59 10.61
N LYS A 504 15.32 -17.48 11.64
CA LYS A 504 14.40 -18.54 12.04
C LYS A 504 12.97 -18.18 11.70
N PHE A 505 12.25 -19.13 11.14
CA PHE A 505 10.86 -18.95 10.73
C PHE A 505 10.12 -20.29 10.70
N LYS A 506 8.80 -20.21 10.62
CA LYS A 506 7.90 -21.35 10.39
C LYS A 506 6.81 -20.93 9.42
N PHE A 507 6.19 -21.90 8.75
CA PHE A 507 4.99 -21.64 7.94
C PHE A 507 3.85 -22.58 8.35
N GLU A 508 2.62 -22.14 8.10
CA GLU A 508 1.38 -22.85 8.42
C GLU A 508 0.43 -22.72 7.23
N ASN A 509 -0.31 -23.79 6.90
CA ASN A 509 -1.42 -23.70 5.95
C ASN A 509 -2.70 -23.44 6.74
N ILE A 510 -3.36 -22.33 6.44
CA ILE A 510 -4.63 -21.92 7.02
C ILE A 510 -5.69 -22.24 5.96
N LYS A 511 -6.71 -23.00 6.38
CA LYS A 511 -7.65 -23.67 5.47
C LYS A 511 -8.36 -22.72 4.52
#